data_AF-A0A7S4URR5-F1
#
_entry.id   AF-A0A7S4URR5-F1
#
_cell.length_a   1.000
_cell.length_b   1.000
_cell.length_c   1.000
_cell.angle_alpha   90.00
_cell.angle_beta   90.00
_cell.angle_gamma   90.00
#
_symmetry.space_group_name_H-M   'P 1'
#
loop_
_entity.id
_entity.type
_entity.pdbx_description
1 polymer ?
#
loop_
_entity_poly.entity_id
_entity_poly.type
_entity_poly.pdbx_seq_one_letter_code
_entity_poly.pdbx_strand_id
1 'polypeptide(L)'
;QGSKVSRVIFQTPTDRWGKGILVSPTVAGNLMLGPSAIPLDSKEKEQRDTDTEELAYVVWAARRSVPHLDTSKALTSFAGVRARPSRGDFIIEESKINGFINVAGIESPGLTSSPAIADLVVNEILRNCNPPLPLSHKPLLPKEKEIQIQLSSSSLPPSPFFYFNPRRKHPVDYDKFDKGFDGRFGLTGDPERNIICRCEGITESEINHAIDGAGFPIRCTDSVKWRTRAGMGFCQGRRCRPLVQELVSKSLQKYGENIDAKLIPKRVPGMRVPERESRDVLSKL
;
A
#
# COMPACT_ATOMS: atom_id res chain seq x y z
N GLN A 1 12.48 16.89 3.60
CA GLN A 1 13.30 16.49 4.76
C GLN A 1 13.83 15.05 4.66
N GLY A 2 13.48 14.27 3.62
CA GLY A 2 13.99 12.89 3.45
C GLY A 2 15.50 12.78 3.30
N SER A 3 16.16 13.78 2.71
CA SER A 3 17.62 13.83 2.59
C SER A 3 18.38 13.97 3.91
N LYS A 4 17.71 14.20 5.05
CA LYS A 4 18.36 14.25 6.38
C LYS A 4 18.98 12.91 6.78
N VAL A 5 18.51 11.80 6.20
CA VAL A 5 18.96 10.45 6.53
C VAL A 5 19.04 9.60 5.25
N SER A 6 20.15 8.90 5.04
CA SER A 6 20.37 8.03 3.87
C SER A 6 20.22 6.53 4.17
N ARG A 7 20.03 6.14 5.44
CA ARG A 7 19.97 4.74 5.90
C ARG A 7 18.92 4.60 7.01
N VAL A 8 18.39 3.40 7.23
CA VAL A 8 17.49 3.16 8.37
C VAL A 8 18.26 3.34 9.67
N ILE A 9 17.80 4.23 10.55
CA ILE A 9 18.38 4.41 11.89
C ILE A 9 17.54 3.62 12.88
N PHE A 10 18.18 2.63 13.51
CA PHE A 10 17.61 1.87 14.62
C PHE A 10 18.05 2.47 15.95
N GLN A 11 17.10 2.61 16.86
CA GLN A 11 17.39 2.91 18.25
C GLN A 11 17.57 1.61 19.02
N THR A 12 18.38 1.67 20.08
CA THR A 12 18.47 0.57 21.04
C THR A 12 17.08 0.31 21.61
N PRO A 13 16.58 -0.94 21.58
CA PRO A 13 15.30 -1.28 22.19
C PRO A 13 15.27 -0.88 23.67
N THR A 14 14.10 -0.42 24.11
CA THR A 14 13.80 -0.12 25.51
C THR A 14 12.89 -1.20 26.08
N ASP A 15 12.53 -1.09 27.36
CA ASP A 15 11.56 -2.00 27.99
C ASP A 15 10.13 -1.88 27.42
N ARG A 16 9.85 -0.86 26.60
CA ARG A 16 8.60 -0.76 25.83
C ARG A 16 8.51 -1.88 24.78
N TRP A 17 7.29 -2.29 24.48
CA TRP A 17 6.99 -3.31 23.47
C TRP A 17 7.57 -2.97 22.09
N GLY A 18 8.03 -4.01 21.39
CA GLY A 18 8.58 -3.90 20.03
C GLY A 18 10.10 -3.71 19.99
N LYS A 19 10.62 -3.37 18.80
CA LYS A 19 12.07 -3.20 18.54
C LYS A 19 12.52 -1.74 18.65
N GLY A 20 11.71 -0.87 19.24
CA GLY A 20 11.94 0.57 19.31
C GLY A 20 11.48 1.36 18.08
N ILE A 21 11.69 2.67 18.13
CA ILE A 21 11.34 3.61 17.05
C ILE A 21 12.49 3.66 16.04
N LEU A 22 12.17 3.64 14.76
CA LEU A 22 13.13 3.85 13.67
C LEU A 22 12.81 5.12 12.88
N VAL A 23 13.87 5.68 12.29
CA VAL A 23 13.78 6.74 11.28
C VAL A 23 14.25 6.14 9.96
N SER A 24 13.31 5.94 9.04
CA SER A 24 13.60 5.31 7.75
C SER A 24 13.38 6.29 6.60
N PRO A 25 14.35 6.49 5.69
CA PRO A 25 14.04 7.03 4.38
C PRO A 25 13.14 6.06 3.62
N THR A 26 12.24 6.57 2.79
CA THR A 26 11.44 5.78 1.86
C THR A 26 11.92 5.97 0.43
N VAL A 27 11.50 5.07 -0.46
CA VAL A 27 11.76 5.17 -1.91
C VAL A 27 11.20 6.44 -2.55
N ALA A 28 10.25 7.12 -1.89
CA ALA A 28 9.64 8.35 -2.38
C ALA A 28 10.32 9.62 -1.83
N GLY A 29 11.51 9.50 -1.23
CA GLY A 29 12.29 10.64 -0.74
C GLY A 29 11.70 11.35 0.49
N ASN A 30 10.75 10.72 1.19
CA ASN A 30 10.24 11.18 2.49
C ASN A 30 10.75 10.28 3.63
N LEU A 31 10.48 10.68 4.88
CA LEU A 31 10.82 9.89 6.07
C LEU A 31 9.57 9.20 6.61
N MET A 32 9.76 8.00 7.14
CA MET A 32 8.81 7.28 7.97
C MET A 32 9.36 7.17 9.39
N LEU A 33 8.55 7.58 10.37
CA LEU A 33 8.87 7.52 11.79
C LEU A 33 7.95 6.48 12.45
N GLY A 34 8.48 5.71 13.40
CA GLY A 34 7.75 4.65 14.09
C GLY A 34 8.39 3.28 13.84
N PRO A 35 7.67 2.17 14.03
CA PRO A 35 6.38 2.09 14.68
C PRO A 35 6.53 2.21 16.20
N SER A 36 5.49 2.67 16.90
CA SER A 36 5.30 2.31 18.32
C SER A 36 4.54 0.98 18.42
N ALA A 37 4.41 0.44 19.64
CA ALA A 37 3.65 -0.77 19.89
C ALA A 37 2.96 -0.69 21.26
N ILE A 38 1.64 -0.85 21.24
CA ILE A 38 0.80 -0.93 22.42
C ILE A 38 0.06 -2.28 22.41
N PRO A 39 -0.04 -2.98 23.55
CA PRO A 39 -0.93 -4.12 23.66
C PRO A 39 -2.38 -3.64 23.59
N LEU A 40 -3.24 -4.40 22.92
CA LEU A 40 -4.67 -4.13 22.78
C LEU A 40 -5.47 -5.31 23.29
N ASP A 41 -6.64 -5.03 23.87
CA ASP A 41 -7.59 -6.06 24.25
C ASP A 41 -8.32 -6.64 23.04
N SER A 42 -8.89 -7.84 23.20
CA SER A 42 -9.64 -8.52 22.13
C SER A 42 -10.86 -7.73 21.63
N LYS A 43 -11.41 -6.86 22.48
CA LYS A 43 -12.51 -5.94 22.16
C LYS A 43 -12.08 -4.81 21.22
N GLU A 44 -10.78 -4.54 21.13
CA GLU A 44 -10.18 -3.44 20.37
C GLU A 44 -9.57 -3.90 19.05
N LYS A 45 -9.91 -5.10 18.57
CA LYS A 45 -9.36 -5.68 17.31
C LYS A 45 -9.55 -4.81 16.06
N GLU A 46 -10.51 -3.88 16.08
CA GLU A 46 -10.77 -2.93 15.01
C GLU A 46 -10.12 -1.55 15.23
N GLN A 47 -9.37 -1.37 16.33
CA GLN A 47 -8.74 -0.10 16.68
C GLN A 47 -7.55 0.19 15.75
N ARG A 48 -7.77 1.05 14.76
CA ARG A 48 -6.80 1.39 13.71
C ARG A 48 -6.51 2.89 13.66
N ASP A 49 -6.97 3.61 14.69
CA ASP A 49 -6.77 5.04 14.82
C ASP A 49 -5.38 5.31 15.38
N THR A 50 -4.85 6.50 15.10
CA THR A 50 -3.59 6.93 15.71
C THR A 50 -3.87 7.69 16.99
N ASP A 51 -3.05 7.50 18.00
CA ASP A 51 -3.17 8.17 19.29
C ASP A 51 -2.17 9.34 19.42
N THR A 52 -2.58 10.42 20.08
CA THR A 52 -1.77 11.63 20.24
C THR A 52 -0.53 11.39 21.11
N GLU A 53 -0.66 10.64 22.21
CA GLU A 53 0.47 10.35 23.12
C GLU A 53 1.51 9.46 22.43
N GLU A 54 1.03 8.45 21.70
CA GLU A 54 1.90 7.57 20.92
C GLU A 54 2.62 8.31 19.79
N LEU A 55 1.96 9.27 19.12
CA LEU A 55 2.62 10.13 18.15
C LEU A 55 3.66 11.03 18.80
N ALA A 56 3.38 11.62 19.96
CA ALA A 56 4.33 12.42 20.72
C ALA A 56 5.56 11.60 21.11
N TYR A 57 5.36 10.35 21.55
CA TYR A 57 6.44 9.42 21.84
C TYR A 57 7.28 9.08 20.60
N VAL A 58 6.65 8.77 19.47
CA VAL A 58 7.35 8.50 18.20
C VAL A 58 8.21 9.70 17.78
N VAL A 59 7.66 10.92 17.87
CA VAL A 59 8.38 12.16 17.53
C VAL A 59 9.55 12.39 18.48
N TRP A 60 9.31 12.30 19.79
CA TRP A 60 10.34 12.44 20.82
C TRP A 60 11.49 11.47 20.59
N ALA A 61 11.18 10.18 20.41
CA ALA A 61 12.16 9.14 20.16
C ALA A 61 12.92 9.44 18.87
N ALA A 62 12.23 9.68 17.75
CA ALA A 62 12.87 9.98 16.47
C ALA A 62 13.84 11.18 16.56
N ARG A 63 13.50 12.24 17.32
CA ARG A 63 14.38 13.41 17.53
C ARG A 63 15.66 13.08 18.30
N ARG A 64 15.69 12.00 19.10
CA ARG A 64 16.95 11.56 19.73
C ARG A 64 17.97 11.06 18.70
N SER A 65 17.51 10.49 17.59
CA SER A 65 18.36 10.06 16.47
C SER A 65 18.57 11.17 15.45
N VAL A 66 17.56 12.02 15.23
CA VAL A 66 17.57 13.11 14.24
C VAL A 66 17.03 14.39 14.87
N PRO A 67 17.85 15.18 15.58
CA PRO A 67 17.39 16.29 16.44
C PRO A 67 16.50 17.32 15.76
N HIS A 68 16.76 17.64 14.49
CA HIS A 68 16.08 18.71 13.76
C HIS A 68 15.00 18.19 12.81
N LEU A 69 14.14 17.28 13.29
CA LEU A 69 12.93 16.84 12.57
C LEU A 69 11.79 17.84 12.74
N ASP A 70 11.35 18.43 11.63
CA ASP A 70 10.18 19.31 11.58
C ASP A 70 8.90 18.52 11.23
N THR A 71 8.07 18.33 12.24
CA THR A 71 6.82 17.57 12.25
C THR A 71 5.63 18.33 11.66
N SER A 72 5.71 19.66 11.53
CA SER A 72 4.69 20.46 10.80
C SER A 72 4.57 20.06 9.32
N LYS A 73 5.65 19.46 8.79
CA LYS A 73 5.73 18.90 7.43
C LYS A 73 5.24 17.45 7.34
N ALA A 74 4.69 16.87 8.41
CA ALA A 74 4.12 15.53 8.37
C ALA A 74 2.99 15.46 7.33
N LEU A 75 3.06 14.46 6.46
CA LEU A 75 2.06 14.24 5.41
C LEU A 75 0.84 13.50 5.96
N THR A 76 1.08 12.43 6.70
CA THR A 76 0.03 11.54 7.21
C THR A 76 0.55 10.75 8.41
N SER A 77 -0.37 10.26 9.23
CA SER A 77 -0.16 9.24 10.25
C SER A 77 -1.02 8.01 9.91
N PHE A 78 -0.64 6.85 10.43
CA PHE A 78 -1.43 5.63 10.31
C PHE A 78 -1.09 4.67 11.45
N ALA A 79 -2.07 3.84 11.81
CA ALA A 79 -1.90 2.72 12.71
C ALA A 79 -2.42 1.44 12.04
N GLY A 80 -2.06 0.30 12.63
CA GLY A 80 -2.51 -1.01 12.19
C GLY A 80 -2.43 -2.00 13.34
N VAL A 81 -3.40 -2.91 13.41
CA VAL A 81 -3.44 -3.98 14.41
C VAL A 81 -2.70 -5.19 13.88
N ARG A 82 -1.83 -5.78 14.70
CA ARG A 82 -1.16 -7.05 14.41
C ARG A 82 -1.92 -8.18 15.11
N ALA A 83 -2.25 -9.23 14.36
CA ALA A 83 -2.90 -10.41 14.92
C ALA A 83 -1.86 -11.30 15.61
N ARG A 84 -1.65 -11.08 16.92
CA ARG A 84 -0.76 -11.92 17.73
C ARG A 84 -1.46 -13.24 18.09
N PRO A 85 -0.86 -14.41 17.83
CA PRO A 85 -1.45 -15.70 18.18
C PRO A 85 -1.33 -15.97 19.69
N SER A 86 -2.28 -16.73 20.23
CA SER A 86 -2.24 -17.20 21.63
C SER A 86 -1.19 -18.29 21.86
N ARG A 87 -0.77 -18.99 20.80
CA ARG A 87 0.16 -20.13 20.85
C ARG A 87 1.64 -19.75 20.70
N GLY A 88 1.96 -18.47 20.55
CA GLY A 88 3.34 -17.99 20.41
C GLY A 88 3.95 -18.11 19.01
N ASP A 89 3.30 -18.85 18.09
CA ASP A 89 3.68 -18.94 16.68
C ASP A 89 2.44 -18.88 15.76
N PHE A 90 2.66 -18.70 14.47
CA PHE A 90 1.63 -18.66 13.44
C PHE A 90 0.77 -19.91 13.47
N ILE A 91 -0.54 -19.75 13.25
CA ILE A 91 -1.49 -20.86 13.18
C ILE A 91 -1.72 -21.17 11.71
N ILE A 92 -1.00 -22.17 11.19
CA ILE A 92 -1.07 -22.62 9.79
C ILE A 92 -1.37 -24.12 9.79
N GLU A 93 -2.66 -24.48 9.92
CA GLU A 93 -3.09 -25.87 10.13
C GLU A 93 -4.53 -26.10 9.66
N GLU A 94 -4.88 -27.34 9.34
CA GLU A 94 -6.28 -27.75 9.18
C GLU A 94 -6.97 -27.79 10.56
N SER A 95 -8.21 -27.30 10.62
CA SER A 95 -9.00 -27.35 11.84
C SER A 95 -9.54 -28.75 12.12
N LYS A 96 -10.26 -28.90 13.23
CA LYS A 96 -11.03 -30.14 13.51
C LYS A 96 -12.14 -30.41 12.49
N ILE A 97 -12.54 -29.40 11.71
CA ILE A 97 -13.48 -29.53 10.60
C ILE A 97 -12.64 -29.72 9.33
N ASN A 98 -12.80 -30.88 8.68
CA ASN A 98 -12.08 -31.22 7.47
C ASN A 98 -12.33 -30.18 6.37
N GLY A 99 -11.27 -29.81 5.67
CA GLY A 99 -11.25 -28.82 4.61
C GLY A 99 -11.23 -27.36 5.08
N PHE A 100 -11.26 -27.09 6.39
CA PHE A 100 -11.15 -25.73 6.92
C PHE A 100 -9.71 -25.47 7.37
N ILE A 101 -8.96 -24.70 6.58
CA ILE A 101 -7.56 -24.35 6.85
C ILE A 101 -7.45 -22.99 7.51
N ASN A 102 -6.79 -22.95 8.67
CA ASN A 102 -6.42 -21.72 9.34
C ASN A 102 -5.08 -21.21 8.82
N VAL A 103 -5.04 -19.93 8.47
CA VAL A 103 -3.80 -19.16 8.27
C VAL A 103 -3.96 -17.88 9.10
N ALA A 104 -3.74 -18.01 10.40
CA ALA A 104 -4.13 -17.02 11.41
C ALA A 104 -2.97 -16.67 12.34
N GLY A 105 -3.10 -15.54 13.05
CA GLY A 105 -2.07 -15.09 13.98
C GLY A 105 -0.74 -14.74 13.30
N ILE A 106 -0.80 -14.31 12.03
CA ILE A 106 0.37 -13.96 11.23
C ILE A 106 0.90 -12.58 11.67
N GLU A 107 1.79 -12.58 12.65
CA GLU A 107 2.53 -11.38 13.07
C GLU A 107 3.83 -11.22 12.29
N SER A 108 4.80 -10.43 12.76
CA SER A 108 6.11 -10.31 12.08
C SER A 108 6.89 -11.63 12.20
N PRO A 109 7.46 -12.19 11.13
CA PRO A 109 7.75 -11.62 9.80
C PRO A 109 6.75 -12.01 8.67
N GLY A 110 5.46 -12.04 8.97
CA GLY A 110 4.40 -12.61 8.13
C GLY A 110 4.30 -12.11 6.68
N LEU A 111 4.50 -10.81 6.45
CA LEU A 111 4.51 -10.28 5.07
C LEU A 111 5.71 -10.80 4.27
N THR A 112 6.88 -10.92 4.91
CA THR A 112 8.09 -11.44 4.28
C THR A 112 7.99 -12.95 4.04
N SER A 113 7.36 -13.68 4.95
CA SER A 113 7.15 -15.12 4.85
C SER A 113 5.90 -15.51 4.04
N SER A 114 5.13 -14.57 3.48
CA SER A 114 3.85 -14.87 2.83
C SER A 114 3.96 -15.86 1.65
N PRO A 115 5.02 -15.87 0.81
CA PRO A 115 5.17 -16.88 -0.23
C PRO A 115 5.44 -18.27 0.34
N ALA A 116 6.23 -18.38 1.42
CA ALA A 116 6.51 -19.64 2.08
C ALA A 116 5.27 -20.20 2.80
N ILE A 117 4.46 -19.33 3.42
CA ILE A 117 3.17 -19.70 3.99
C ILE A 117 2.24 -20.26 2.91
N ALA A 118 2.19 -19.63 1.74
CA ALA A 118 1.38 -20.11 0.62
C ALA A 118 1.85 -21.47 0.12
N ASP A 119 3.17 -21.68 0.00
CA ASP A 119 3.76 -22.96 -0.39
C ASP A 119 3.42 -24.08 0.60
N LEU A 120 3.59 -23.83 1.90
CA LEU A 120 3.22 -24.75 2.99
C LEU A 120 1.74 -25.17 2.90
N VAL A 121 0.84 -24.20 2.71
CA VAL A 121 -0.60 -24.47 2.62
C VAL A 121 -0.93 -25.32 1.39
N VAL A 122 -0.37 -24.98 0.23
CA VAL A 122 -0.71 -25.63 -1.05
C VAL A 122 -0.08 -27.02 -1.18
N ASN A 123 1.20 -27.15 -0.83
CA ASN A 123 1.97 -28.35 -1.09
C ASN A 123 1.98 -29.34 0.07
N GLU A 124 1.73 -28.89 1.30
CA GLU A 124 1.73 -29.77 2.47
C GLU A 124 0.33 -29.94 3.07
N ILE A 125 -0.40 -28.85 3.34
CA ILE A 125 -1.68 -28.98 4.06
C ILE A 125 -2.79 -29.48 3.14
N LEU A 126 -3.05 -28.80 2.03
CA LEU A 126 -4.17 -29.15 1.13
C LEU A 126 -4.08 -30.57 0.55
N ARG A 127 -2.85 -31.06 0.29
CA ARG A 127 -2.61 -32.41 -0.23
C ARG A 127 -2.87 -33.51 0.81
N ASN A 128 -2.71 -33.18 2.09
CA ASN A 128 -2.87 -34.13 3.19
C ASN A 128 -4.26 -34.08 3.85
N CYS A 129 -5.13 -33.14 3.46
CA CYS A 129 -6.53 -33.11 3.88
C CYS A 129 -7.27 -34.40 3.50
N ASN A 130 -8.32 -34.75 4.25
CA ASN A 130 -9.14 -35.94 3.98
C ASN A 130 -10.65 -35.59 3.87
N PRO A 131 -11.26 -35.64 2.65
CA PRO A 131 -10.62 -35.95 1.38
C PRO A 131 -9.64 -34.85 0.94
N PRO A 132 -8.66 -35.16 0.07
CA PRO A 132 -7.76 -34.16 -0.48
C PRO A 132 -8.54 -33.05 -1.16
N LEU A 133 -8.22 -31.79 -0.84
CA LEU A 133 -8.92 -30.67 -1.44
C LEU A 133 -8.40 -30.45 -2.87
N PRO A 134 -9.28 -30.36 -3.88
CA PRO A 134 -8.84 -30.21 -5.26
C PRO A 134 -8.19 -28.85 -5.46
N LEU A 135 -6.93 -28.85 -5.90
CA LEU A 135 -6.27 -27.65 -6.43
C LEU A 135 -6.84 -27.37 -7.83
N SER A 136 -8.05 -26.83 -7.91
CA SER A 136 -8.52 -26.24 -9.15
C SER A 136 -7.72 -24.95 -9.34
N HIS A 137 -6.66 -25.00 -10.13
CA HIS A 137 -5.85 -23.84 -10.50
C HIS A 137 -6.68 -22.93 -11.42
N LYS A 138 -7.66 -22.22 -10.85
CA LYS A 138 -8.21 -21.01 -11.45
C LYS A 138 -7.61 -19.85 -10.66
N PRO A 139 -6.44 -19.32 -11.07
CA PRO A 139 -5.97 -18.08 -10.48
C PRO A 139 -7.13 -17.07 -10.53
N LEU A 140 -7.38 -16.36 -9.43
CA LEU A 140 -8.36 -15.25 -9.38
C LEU A 140 -7.98 -14.07 -10.29
N LEU A 141 -6.85 -14.18 -10.98
CA LEU A 141 -6.42 -13.24 -11.99
C LEU A 141 -7.21 -13.46 -13.29
N PRO A 142 -7.43 -12.42 -14.09
CA PRO A 142 -8.06 -12.58 -15.39
C PRO A 142 -7.30 -13.63 -16.18
N LYS A 143 -8.04 -14.54 -16.80
CA LYS A 143 -7.55 -15.25 -17.97
C LYS A 143 -6.98 -14.20 -18.91
N GLU A 144 -5.80 -14.46 -19.44
CA GLU A 144 -5.20 -13.69 -20.53
C GLU A 144 -6.30 -13.39 -21.54
N LYS A 145 -6.82 -12.14 -21.56
CA LYS A 145 -7.39 -11.66 -22.80
C LYS A 145 -6.16 -11.57 -23.69
N GLU A 146 -6.14 -12.37 -24.76
CA GLU A 146 -5.20 -12.26 -25.86
C GLU A 146 -5.25 -10.83 -26.41
N ILE A 147 -4.53 -9.93 -25.77
CA ILE A 147 -4.14 -8.68 -26.40
C ILE A 147 -2.99 -9.12 -27.29
N GLN A 148 -3.27 -9.33 -28.58
CA GLN A 148 -2.24 -9.52 -29.59
C GLN A 148 -1.43 -8.22 -29.71
N ILE A 149 -0.48 -8.03 -28.79
CA ILE A 149 0.56 -7.03 -28.93
C ILE A 149 1.60 -7.68 -29.84
N GLN A 150 1.71 -7.20 -31.07
CA GLN A 150 2.82 -7.54 -31.96
C GLN A 150 4.12 -7.13 -31.25
N LEU A 151 4.77 -8.14 -30.69
CA LEU A 151 6.08 -8.07 -30.08
C LEU A 151 7.11 -7.78 -31.18
N SER A 152 7.45 -6.51 -31.38
CA SER A 152 8.77 -6.19 -31.92
C SER A 152 9.80 -6.64 -30.88
N SER A 153 10.92 -7.22 -31.35
CA SER A 153 11.94 -7.96 -30.59
C SER A 153 12.69 -7.19 -29.48
N SER A 154 12.14 -6.07 -29.03
CA SER A 154 12.64 -5.22 -27.94
C SER A 154 11.58 -4.92 -26.85
N SER A 155 10.43 -5.59 -26.85
CA SER A 155 9.30 -5.27 -25.96
C SER A 155 8.91 -6.44 -25.05
N LEU A 156 8.58 -6.15 -23.79
CA LEU A 156 8.11 -7.11 -22.78
C LEU A 156 6.56 -7.20 -22.83
N PRO A 157 6.00 -8.38 -23.11
CA PRO A 157 4.87 -8.94 -22.34
C PRO A 157 5.02 -10.48 -22.17
N PRO A 158 4.22 -11.21 -21.35
CA PRO A 158 2.91 -10.88 -20.77
C PRO A 158 2.83 -11.02 -19.22
N SER A 159 1.80 -10.41 -18.63
CA SER A 159 1.32 -10.54 -17.23
C SER A 159 2.33 -10.33 -16.06
N PRO A 160 2.22 -9.22 -15.31
CA PRO A 160 3.22 -8.82 -14.31
C PRO A 160 3.09 -9.47 -12.91
N PHE A 161 2.31 -10.54 -12.73
CA PHE A 161 2.00 -11.07 -11.40
C PHE A 161 2.59 -12.45 -11.06
N PHE A 162 2.94 -13.28 -12.05
CA PHE A 162 3.51 -14.62 -11.78
C PHE A 162 5.00 -14.74 -12.14
N TYR A 163 5.56 -13.82 -12.91
CA TYR A 163 7.01 -13.71 -13.07
C TYR A 163 7.53 -12.74 -12.01
N PHE A 164 8.16 -13.26 -10.95
CA PHE A 164 8.94 -12.42 -10.06
C PHE A 164 10.08 -11.81 -10.86
N ASN A 165 9.88 -10.60 -11.38
CA ASN A 165 10.94 -9.80 -11.96
C ASN A 165 11.62 -9.03 -10.80
N PRO A 166 12.82 -9.44 -10.35
CA PRO A 166 13.52 -8.78 -9.23
C PRO A 166 13.89 -7.33 -9.57
N ARG A 167 13.86 -6.95 -10.85
CA ARG A 167 14.16 -5.61 -11.36
C ARG A 167 12.96 -5.06 -12.14
N ARG A 168 11.83 -4.88 -11.46
CA ARG A 168 10.67 -4.18 -12.01
C ARG A 168 10.91 -2.67 -11.92
N LYS A 169 10.86 -1.97 -13.06
CA LYS A 169 10.75 -0.50 -13.03
C LYS A 169 9.45 -0.15 -12.30
N HIS A 170 9.57 0.70 -11.28
CA HIS A 170 8.40 1.19 -10.57
C HIS A 170 7.44 1.86 -11.58
N PRO A 171 6.11 1.64 -11.51
CA PRO A 171 5.17 2.21 -12.50
C PRO A 171 5.19 3.74 -12.56
N VAL A 172 5.73 4.37 -11.53
CA VAL A 172 5.92 5.82 -11.40
C VAL A 172 7.41 6.12 -11.37
N ASP A 173 7.87 7.04 -12.24
CA ASP A 173 9.23 7.59 -12.19
C ASP A 173 9.26 8.78 -11.21
N TYR A 174 9.86 8.57 -10.04
CA TYR A 174 9.95 9.62 -9.00
C TYR A 174 10.98 10.70 -9.33
N ASP A 175 11.93 10.43 -10.23
CA ASP A 175 13.04 11.34 -10.56
C ASP A 175 12.76 12.17 -11.82
N LYS A 176 11.55 12.09 -12.38
CA LYS A 176 11.21 12.71 -13.66
C LYS A 176 11.42 14.22 -13.71
N PHE A 177 11.21 14.92 -12.59
CA PHE A 177 11.44 16.36 -12.54
C PHE A 177 12.93 16.71 -12.62
N ASP A 178 13.79 15.91 -12.02
CA ASP A 178 15.24 16.08 -12.10
C ASP A 178 15.77 15.82 -13.52
N LYS A 179 15.01 15.06 -14.33
CA LYS A 179 15.27 14.79 -15.75
C LYS A 179 14.66 15.84 -16.70
N GLY A 180 14.18 16.97 -16.20
CA GLY A 180 13.67 18.06 -17.04
C GLY A 180 12.26 17.84 -17.60
N PHE A 181 11.42 17.06 -16.92
CA PHE A 181 10.03 16.83 -17.32
C PHE A 181 9.21 18.14 -17.39
N ASP A 182 8.57 18.40 -18.53
CA ASP A 182 7.88 19.66 -18.87
C ASP A 182 6.35 19.60 -18.67
N GLY A 183 5.82 18.52 -18.10
CA GLY A 183 4.38 18.30 -17.97
C GLY A 183 3.67 19.34 -17.10
N ARG A 184 2.43 19.64 -17.47
CA ARG A 184 1.62 20.69 -16.86
C ARG A 184 0.34 20.12 -16.29
N PHE A 185 -0.17 20.76 -15.24
CA PHE A 185 -1.43 20.38 -14.64
C PHE A 185 -2.59 20.78 -15.57
N GLY A 186 -3.34 19.78 -16.06
CA GLY A 186 -4.61 19.99 -16.77
C GLY A 186 -4.49 20.66 -18.14
N LEU A 187 -3.35 20.52 -18.84
CA LEU A 187 -3.03 21.41 -19.97
C LEU A 187 -2.50 20.77 -21.26
N THR A 188 -2.48 19.44 -21.42
CA THR A 188 -1.71 18.89 -22.56
C THR A 188 -2.49 18.09 -23.59
N GLY A 189 -3.69 17.57 -23.30
CA GLY A 189 -4.34 16.58 -24.18
C GLY A 189 -3.56 15.25 -24.32
N ASP A 190 -2.26 15.27 -24.03
CA ASP A 190 -1.34 14.16 -23.88
C ASP A 190 -1.33 13.65 -22.42
N PRO A 191 -1.79 12.41 -22.17
CA PRO A 191 -1.77 11.78 -20.85
C PRO A 191 -0.39 11.63 -20.21
N GLU A 192 0.69 11.54 -21.01
CA GLU A 192 2.04 11.40 -20.47
C GLU A 192 2.57 12.70 -19.85
N ARG A 193 2.11 13.84 -20.35
CA ARG A 193 2.48 15.17 -19.86
C ARG A 193 1.42 15.80 -18.95
N ASN A 194 0.23 15.21 -18.87
CA ASN A 194 -0.85 15.73 -18.05
C ASN A 194 -0.65 15.36 -16.58
N ILE A 195 -0.25 16.32 -15.75
CA ILE A 195 -0.06 16.08 -14.31
C ILE A 195 -1.41 16.11 -13.59
N ILE A 196 -1.78 14.99 -12.98
CA ILE A 196 -2.99 14.84 -12.17
C ILE A 196 -2.69 15.11 -10.69
N CYS A 197 -1.59 14.57 -10.14
CA CYS A 197 -1.20 14.81 -8.75
C CYS A 197 0.05 15.69 -8.67
N ARG A 198 -0.12 17.01 -8.55
CA ARG A 198 1.01 17.95 -8.44
C ARG A 198 1.93 17.68 -7.25
N CYS A 199 1.39 17.24 -6.10
CA CYS A 199 2.21 17.03 -4.90
C CYS A 199 3.22 15.88 -5.04
N GLU A 200 2.88 14.87 -5.84
CA GLU A 200 3.70 13.65 -6.02
C GLU A 200 4.19 13.52 -7.47
N GLY A 201 3.89 14.51 -8.32
CA GLY A 201 4.23 14.50 -9.74
C GLY A 201 3.49 13.51 -10.61
N ILE A 202 2.38 12.92 -10.19
CA ILE A 202 1.77 11.79 -10.91
C ILE A 202 1.00 12.26 -12.15
N THR A 203 1.29 11.63 -13.29
CA THR A 203 0.64 11.92 -14.59
C THR A 203 -0.64 11.10 -14.78
N GLU A 204 -1.43 11.47 -15.79
CA GLU A 204 -2.61 10.70 -16.20
C GLU A 204 -2.21 9.32 -16.73
N SER A 205 -1.14 9.22 -17.52
CA SER A 205 -0.64 7.94 -18.05
C SER A 205 -0.26 6.95 -16.94
N GLU A 206 0.39 7.42 -15.86
CA GLU A 206 0.73 6.59 -14.70
C GLU A 206 -0.50 6.09 -13.95
N ILE A 207 -1.54 6.94 -13.82
CA ILE A 207 -2.82 6.54 -13.22
C ILE A 207 -3.53 5.52 -14.10
N ASN A 208 -3.61 5.76 -15.40
CA ASN A 208 -4.22 4.84 -16.35
C ASN A 208 -3.50 3.49 -16.36
N HIS A 209 -2.16 3.50 -16.36
CA HIS A 209 -1.36 2.28 -16.24
C HIS A 209 -1.63 1.54 -14.93
N ALA A 210 -1.76 2.24 -13.80
CA ALA A 210 -2.07 1.62 -12.52
C ALA A 210 -3.48 1.03 -12.45
N ILE A 211 -4.45 1.65 -13.14
CA ILE A 211 -5.83 1.15 -13.23
C ILE A 211 -5.91 -0.06 -14.16
N ASP A 212 -5.47 0.09 -15.41
CA ASP A 212 -5.58 -0.95 -16.43
C ASP A 212 -4.63 -2.13 -16.11
N GLY A 213 -3.45 -1.86 -15.55
CA GLY A 213 -2.46 -2.87 -15.14
C GLY A 213 -2.80 -3.62 -13.85
N ALA A 214 -3.88 -3.27 -13.14
CA ALA A 214 -4.31 -3.99 -11.94
C ALA A 214 -4.81 -5.40 -12.24
N GLY A 215 -5.26 -5.67 -13.47
CA GLY A 215 -5.89 -6.94 -13.83
C GLY A 215 -7.29 -7.11 -13.23
N PHE A 216 -7.92 -6.06 -12.70
CA PHE A 216 -9.32 -6.10 -12.28
C PHE A 216 -9.86 -4.67 -12.20
N PRO A 217 -11.19 -4.47 -12.33
CA PRO A 217 -11.79 -3.14 -12.24
C PRO A 217 -11.53 -2.49 -10.88
N ILE A 218 -10.80 -1.37 -10.89
CA ILE A 218 -10.59 -0.53 -9.71
C ILE A 218 -11.87 0.27 -9.44
N ARG A 219 -12.38 0.21 -8.20
CA ARG A 219 -13.62 0.87 -7.80
C ARG A 219 -13.48 1.92 -6.69
N CYS A 220 -12.25 2.30 -6.32
CA CYS A 220 -12.02 3.31 -5.30
C CYS A 220 -10.70 4.05 -5.49
N THR A 221 -10.64 5.30 -5.03
CA THR A 221 -9.45 6.14 -5.25
C THR A 221 -8.24 5.74 -4.39
N ASP A 222 -8.45 5.13 -3.20
CA ASP A 222 -7.33 4.62 -2.38
C ASP A 222 -6.57 3.48 -3.09
N SER A 223 -7.24 2.70 -3.96
CA SER A 223 -6.56 1.67 -4.77
C SER A 223 -5.58 2.27 -5.78
N VAL A 224 -5.90 3.44 -6.35
CA VAL A 224 -5.00 4.21 -7.22
C VAL A 224 -3.89 4.84 -6.38
N LYS A 225 -4.22 5.40 -5.21
CA LYS A 225 -3.27 5.98 -4.26
C LYS A 225 -2.21 4.97 -3.84
N TRP A 226 -2.56 3.72 -3.52
CA TRP A 226 -1.58 2.71 -3.10
C TRP A 226 -0.67 2.24 -4.22
N ARG A 227 -1.09 2.36 -5.49
CA ARG A 227 -0.31 1.97 -6.67
C ARG A 227 0.57 3.10 -7.20
N THR A 228 0.11 4.34 -7.11
CA THR A 228 0.75 5.51 -7.75
C THR A 228 1.27 6.54 -6.78
N ARG A 229 0.78 6.54 -5.53
CA ARG A 229 0.88 7.63 -4.54
C ARG A 229 0.06 8.88 -4.84
N ALA A 230 -0.76 8.92 -5.89
CA ALA A 230 -1.65 10.06 -6.12
C ALA A 230 -2.52 10.35 -4.88
N GLY A 231 -2.33 11.52 -4.27
CA GLY A 231 -3.00 11.92 -3.02
C GLY A 231 -2.25 11.59 -1.73
N MET A 232 -1.00 11.09 -1.78
CA MET A 232 -0.14 10.90 -0.60
C MET A 232 0.65 12.15 -0.18
N GLY A 233 0.73 13.17 -1.05
CA GLY A 233 1.47 14.39 -0.77
C GLY A 233 0.72 15.40 0.09
N PHE A 234 1.24 16.61 0.21
CA PHE A 234 0.79 17.63 1.18
C PHE A 234 -0.72 17.90 1.18
N CYS A 235 -1.36 17.89 -0.01
CA CYS A 235 -2.80 18.14 -0.14
C CYS A 235 -3.69 16.97 0.31
N GLN A 236 -3.12 15.79 0.58
CA GLN A 236 -3.82 14.57 1.00
C GLN A 236 -4.98 14.18 0.07
N GLY A 237 -4.80 14.43 -1.23
CA GLY A 237 -5.79 14.11 -2.25
C GLY A 237 -6.89 15.16 -2.45
N ARG A 238 -6.92 16.26 -1.69
CA ARG A 238 -7.95 17.31 -1.84
C ARG A 238 -8.06 17.87 -3.27
N ARG A 239 -6.94 17.95 -4.00
CA ARG A 239 -6.92 18.50 -5.37
C ARG A 239 -7.05 17.45 -6.47
N CYS A 240 -6.29 16.35 -6.37
CA CYS A 240 -6.25 15.36 -7.44
C CYS A 240 -7.38 14.34 -7.40
N ARG A 241 -8.07 14.18 -6.26
CA ARG A 241 -9.10 13.12 -6.11
C ARG A 241 -10.25 13.24 -7.11
N PRO A 242 -10.85 14.42 -7.40
CA PRO A 242 -11.90 14.54 -8.43
C PRO A 242 -11.44 14.04 -9.80
N LEU A 243 -10.21 14.40 -10.20
CA LEU A 243 -9.62 13.95 -11.46
C LEU A 243 -9.37 12.43 -11.46
N VAL A 244 -8.87 11.88 -10.36
CA VAL A 244 -8.70 10.42 -10.21
C VAL A 244 -10.06 9.71 -10.28
N GLN A 245 -11.12 10.28 -9.69
CA GLN A 245 -12.47 9.73 -9.76
C GLN A 245 -13.00 9.68 -11.20
N GLU A 246 -12.74 10.72 -12.01
CA GLU A 246 -13.08 10.73 -13.43
C GLU A 246 -12.35 9.63 -14.20
N LEU A 247 -11.05 9.44 -13.98
CA LEU A 247 -10.27 8.38 -14.64
C LEU A 247 -10.76 6.98 -14.25
N VAL A 248 -11.10 6.79 -12.97
CA VAL A 248 -11.67 5.52 -12.49
C VAL A 248 -13.05 5.27 -13.11
N SER A 249 -13.94 6.27 -13.11
CA SER A 249 -15.27 6.18 -13.74
C SER A 249 -15.17 5.83 -15.23
N LYS A 250 -14.28 6.50 -15.98
CA LYS A 250 -14.00 6.19 -17.39
C LYS A 250 -13.47 4.77 -17.58
N SER A 251 -12.60 4.28 -16.70
CA SER A 251 -12.10 2.90 -16.79
C SER A 251 -13.22 1.87 -16.55
N LEU A 252 -14.11 2.13 -15.59
CA LEU A 252 -15.25 1.24 -15.28
C LEU A 252 -16.24 1.10 -16.45
N GLN A 253 -16.39 2.13 -17.28
CA GLN A 253 -17.21 2.04 -18.50
C GLN A 253 -16.70 0.95 -19.46
N LYS A 254 -15.38 0.68 -19.50
CA LYS A 254 -14.80 -0.42 -20.29
C LYS A 254 -15.28 -1.80 -19.83
N TYR A 255 -15.78 -1.91 -18.60
CA TYR A 255 -16.33 -3.13 -17.99
C TYR A 255 -17.87 -3.15 -18.01
N GLY A 256 -18.52 -2.19 -18.68
CA GLY A 256 -19.98 -2.08 -18.69
C GLY A 256 -20.57 -1.45 -17.42
N GLU A 257 -19.75 -0.92 -16.51
CA GLU A 257 -20.18 -0.24 -15.30
C GLU A 257 -20.22 1.28 -15.52
N ASN A 258 -21.40 1.87 -15.53
CA ASN A 258 -21.57 3.32 -15.66
C ASN A 258 -21.82 3.97 -14.29
N ILE A 259 -20.75 4.35 -13.61
CA ILE A 259 -20.80 4.98 -12.27
C ILE A 259 -20.32 6.43 -12.41
N ASP A 260 -21.12 7.40 -11.94
CA ASP A 260 -20.71 8.81 -11.88
C ASP A 260 -19.42 8.95 -11.05
N ALA A 261 -18.45 9.72 -11.56
CA ALA A 261 -17.19 10.01 -10.87
C ALA A 261 -17.39 10.47 -9.42
N LYS A 262 -18.40 11.30 -9.13
CA LYS A 262 -18.70 11.80 -7.79
C LYS A 262 -19.08 10.67 -6.82
N LEU A 263 -19.61 9.56 -7.33
CA LEU A 263 -19.99 8.39 -6.56
C LEU A 263 -18.83 7.41 -6.32
N ILE A 264 -17.69 7.59 -6.99
CA ILE A 264 -16.51 6.74 -6.77
C ILE A 264 -15.97 6.99 -5.35
N PRO A 265 -16.01 6.00 -4.45
CA PRO A 265 -15.65 6.22 -3.07
C PRO A 265 -14.13 6.33 -2.88
N LYS A 266 -13.73 6.86 -1.72
CA LYS A 266 -12.33 6.85 -1.31
C LYS A 266 -11.82 5.43 -1.08
N ARG A 267 -12.60 4.61 -0.37
CA ARG A 267 -12.30 3.21 -0.04
C ARG A 267 -13.39 2.30 -0.56
N VAL A 268 -13.11 1.00 -0.58
CA VAL A 268 -14.15 0.00 -0.86
C VAL A 268 -15.29 0.14 0.18
N PRO A 269 -16.56 0.03 -0.24
CA PRO A 269 -17.70 0.08 0.68
C PRO A 269 -17.56 -0.92 1.83
N GLY A 270 -18.00 -0.53 3.03
CA GLY A 270 -17.90 -1.35 4.24
C GLY A 270 -16.54 -1.30 4.94
N MET A 271 -15.51 -0.69 4.34
CA MET A 271 -14.21 -0.52 5.01
C MET A 271 -14.23 0.69 5.96
N ARG A 272 -13.97 0.46 7.25
CA ARG A 272 -13.77 1.54 8.24
C ARG A 272 -12.68 2.50 7.74
N VAL A 273 -12.97 3.80 7.81
CA VAL A 273 -11.95 4.85 7.64
C VAL A 273 -11.43 5.17 9.04
N PRO A 274 -10.17 4.84 9.36
CA PRO A 274 -9.63 5.19 10.67
C PRO A 274 -9.59 6.70 10.85
N GLU A 275 -9.95 7.15 12.05
CA GLU A 275 -9.64 8.49 12.50
C GLU A 275 -8.13 8.58 12.68
N ARG A 276 -7.56 9.63 12.12
CA ARG A 276 -6.11 9.84 12.12
C ARG A 276 -5.87 11.21 12.66
N GLU A 277 -4.89 11.30 13.54
CA GLU A 277 -4.50 12.56 14.10
C GLU A 277 -4.08 13.51 13.00
N SER A 278 -4.59 14.72 13.12
CA SER A 278 -4.48 15.70 12.07
C SER A 278 -3.06 16.28 12.03
N ARG A 279 -2.74 16.92 10.90
CA ARG A 279 -1.50 17.66 10.74
C ARG A 279 -1.36 18.79 11.77
N ASP A 280 -2.47 19.27 12.32
CA ASP A 280 -2.49 20.36 13.32
C ASP A 280 -2.03 19.89 14.71
N VAL A 281 -2.14 18.58 15.01
CA VAL A 281 -1.55 18.00 16.22
C VAL A 281 -0.06 17.79 16.01
N LEU A 282 0.32 17.16 14.89
CA LEU A 282 1.73 16.93 14.56
C LEU A 282 2.52 18.23 14.41
N SER A 283 1.90 19.34 13.97
CA SER A 283 2.57 20.64 13.87
C SER A 283 2.87 21.30 15.21
N LYS A 284 2.20 20.86 16.30
CA LYS A 284 2.41 21.36 17.66
C LYS A 284 3.41 20.52 18.47
N LEU A 285 3.78 19.33 17.97
CA LEU A 285 4.76 18.43 18.58
C LEU A 285 6.18 18.75 18.16
#